data_AF-A0A6L5EZN7-F1
#
_entry.id   AF-A0A6L5EZN7-F1
#
_cell.length_a   1.000
_cell.length_b   1.000
_cell.length_c   1.000
_cell.angle_alpha   90.00
_cell.angle_beta   90.00
_cell.angle_gamma   90.00
#
_symmetry.space_group_name_H-M   'P 1'
#
loop_
_entity.id
_entity.type
_entity.pdbx_description
1 polymer ?
#
loop_
_entity_poly.entity_id
_entity_poly.type
_entity_poly.pdbx_seq_one_letter_code
_entity_poly.pdbx_strand_id
1 'polypeptide(L)' 'MTPDEEYEFYARPENQEPVGRPRRRARLTEPVPVRFPTELLEEVRRRAEADDRSVSSWIRRAVEHELGRSA' A
#
# COMPACT_ATOMS: atom_id res chain seq x y z
N MET A 1 26.91 -9.29 0.67
CA MET A 1 26.72 -10.25 -0.42
C MET A 1 26.63 -9.47 -1.71
N THR A 2 27.43 -9.88 -2.69
CA THR A 2 27.30 -9.45 -4.08
C THR A 2 26.18 -10.25 -4.77
N PRO A 3 25.68 -9.81 -5.93
CA PRO A 3 24.67 -10.55 -6.68
C PRO A 3 25.07 -11.99 -7.01
N ASP A 4 26.33 -12.23 -7.36
CA ASP A 4 26.83 -13.57 -7.69
C ASP A 4 26.89 -14.49 -6.46
N GLU A 5 27.33 -13.95 -5.31
CA GLU A 5 27.31 -14.68 -4.04
C GLU A 5 25.87 -15.02 -3.59
N GLU A 6 24.90 -14.15 -3.87
CA GLU A 6 23.47 -14.39 -3.59
C GLU A 6 22.91 -15.50 -4.48
N TYR A 7 23.28 -15.50 -5.76
CA TYR A 7 22.90 -16.57 -6.69
C TYR A 7 23.44 -17.93 -6.23
N GLU A 8 24.73 -18.00 -5.88
CA GLU A 8 25.34 -19.24 -5.38
C GLU A 8 24.73 -19.70 -4.05
N PHE A 9 24.38 -18.77 -3.17
CA PHE A 9 23.74 -19.06 -1.90
C PHE A 9 22.36 -19.71 -2.11
N TYR A 10 21.52 -19.16 -2.99
CA TYR A 10 20.18 -19.69 -3.26
C TYR A 10 20.15 -20.86 -4.25
N ALA A 11 21.26 -21.20 -4.91
CA ALA A 11 21.40 -22.42 -5.70
C ALA A 11 21.28 -23.70 -4.86
N ARG A 12 21.51 -23.61 -3.54
CA ARG A 12 21.35 -24.72 -2.58
C ARG A 12 19.88 -24.84 -2.15
N PRO A 13 19.21 -26.00 -2.32
CA PRO A 13 17.80 -26.18 -1.97
C PRO A 13 17.47 -25.83 -0.52
N GLU A 14 18.39 -26.08 0.41
CA GLU A 14 18.21 -25.82 1.85
C GLU A 14 18.04 -24.33 2.15
N ASN A 15 18.60 -23.47 1.31
CA ASN A 15 18.52 -22.01 1.45
C ASN A 15 17.26 -21.43 0.78
N GLN A 16 16.45 -22.26 0.12
CA GLN A 16 15.17 -21.85 -0.47
C GLN A 16 14.00 -22.02 0.50
N GLU A 17 14.22 -22.63 1.66
CA GLU A 17 13.18 -22.76 2.68
C GLU A 17 12.95 -21.41 3.38
N PRO A 18 11.71 -20.87 3.36
CA PRO A 18 11.41 -19.63 4.05
C PRO A 18 11.64 -19.78 5.55
N VAL A 19 12.52 -18.95 6.10
CA VAL A 19 12.78 -18.92 7.54
C VAL A 19 11.66 -18.16 8.28
N GLY A 20 11.19 -18.75 9.38
CA GLY A 20 10.25 -18.13 10.30
C GLY A 20 8.76 -18.36 9.98
N ARG A 21 7.89 -17.82 10.85
CA ARG A 21 6.45 -18.01 10.70
C ARG A 21 5.93 -17.21 9.50
N PRO A 22 5.14 -17.82 8.59
CA PRO A 22 4.58 -17.11 7.46
C PRO A 22 3.74 -15.92 7.93
N ARG A 23 4.07 -14.72 7.45
CA ARG A 23 3.27 -13.52 7.69
C ARG A 23 2.08 -13.55 6.72
N ARG A 24 0.87 -13.77 7.24
CA ARG A 24 -0.34 -13.56 6.44
C ARG A 24 -0.59 -12.06 6.34
N ARG A 25 -0.53 -11.51 5.13
CA ARG A 25 -1.09 -10.16 4.88
C ARG A 25 -2.57 -10.21 5.23
N ALA A 26 -3.06 -9.21 5.96
CA ALA A 26 -4.49 -9.06 6.21
C ALA A 26 -5.21 -9.02 4.86
N ARG A 27 -6.35 -9.73 4.77
CA ARG A 27 -7.20 -9.63 3.57
C ARG A 27 -7.64 -8.17 3.45
N LEU A 28 -7.45 -7.58 2.27
CA LEU A 28 -8.02 -6.27 1.98
C LEU A 28 -9.54 -6.39 2.11
N THR A 29 -10.16 -5.47 2.87
CA THR A 29 -11.61 -5.35 2.93
C THR A 29 -12.16 -5.11 1.52
N GLU A 30 -13.41 -5.52 1.29
CA GLU A 30 -14.07 -5.29 0.01
C GLU A 30 -14.06 -3.77 -0.35
N PRO A 31 -13.67 -3.39 -1.58
CA PRO A 31 -13.62 -1.99 -1.95
C PRO A 31 -15.04 -1.40 -2.00
N VAL A 32 -15.23 -0.25 -1.33
CA VAL A 32 -16.48 0.51 -1.37
C VAL A 32 -16.44 1.47 -2.57
N PRO A 33 -17.33 1.34 -3.57
CA PRO A 33 -17.35 2.24 -4.70
C PRO A 33 -17.95 3.59 -4.32
N VAL A 34 -17.17 4.67 -4.46
CA VAL A 34 -17.63 6.05 -4.31
C VAL A 34 -17.59 6.72 -5.69
N ARG A 35 -18.67 7.39 -6.07
CA ARG A 35 -18.75 8.13 -7.34
C ARG A 35 -18.37 9.58 -7.09
N PHE A 36 -17.34 10.04 -7.80
CA PHE A 36 -16.96 11.44 -7.83
C PHE A 36 -17.25 12.03 -9.21
N PRO A 37 -17.68 13.29 -9.28
CA PRO A 37 -17.55 14.07 -10.51
C PRO A 37 -16.09 14.07 -10.98
N THR A 38 -15.89 14.11 -12.30
CA THR A 38 -14.55 13.96 -12.90
C THR A 38 -13.60 15.03 -12.40
N GLU A 39 -14.04 16.29 -12.34
CA GLU A 39 -13.26 17.42 -11.86
C GLU A 39 -12.79 17.25 -10.41
N LEU A 40 -13.64 16.65 -9.56
CA LEU A 40 -13.29 16.37 -8.17
C LEU A 40 -12.29 15.22 -8.09
N LEU A 41 -12.47 14.17 -8.88
CA LEU A 41 -11.54 13.04 -8.93
C LEU A 41 -10.14 13.48 -9.36
N GLU A 42 -10.05 14.37 -10.35
CA GLU A 42 -8.78 14.92 -10.82
C GLU A 42 -8.08 15.76 -9.75
N GLU A 43 -8.83 16.57 -9.00
CA GLU A 43 -8.25 17.33 -7.88
C GLU A 43 -7.76 16.41 -6.76
N VAL A 44 -8.51 15.35 -6.44
CA VAL A 44 -8.09 14.35 -5.46
C VAL A 44 -6.80 13.66 -5.90
N ARG A 45 -6.66 13.32 -7.19
CA ARG A 45 -5.43 12.73 -7.75
C ARG A 45 -4.23 13.67 -7.59
N ARG A 46 -4.38 14.95 -7.95
CA ARG A 46 -3.32 15.96 -7.81
C ARG A 46 -2.84 16.10 -6.36
N ARG A 47 -3.78 16.16 -5.41
CA ARG A 47 -3.44 16.29 -3.98
C ARG A 47 -2.77 15.03 -3.42
N ALA A 48 -3.23 13.86 -3.84
CA ALA A 48 -2.61 12.59 -3.44
C ALA A 48 -1.16 12.49 -3.95
N GLU A 49 -0.92 12.88 -5.19
CA GLU A 49 0.43 12.93 -5.79
C GLU A 49 1.34 13.93 -5.05
N ALA A 50 0.85 15.14 -4.78
CA ALA A 50 1.61 16.16 -4.03
C ALA A 50 2.00 15.70 -2.61
N ASP A 51 1.24 14.79 -2.01
CA ASP A 51 1.49 14.22 -0.69
C ASP A 51 2.27 12.89 -0.72
N ASP A 52 2.76 12.45 -1.89
CA ASP A 52 3.42 11.13 -2.10
C ASP A 52 2.56 9.95 -1.62
N ARG A 53 1.25 10.00 -1.90
CA ARG A 53 0.26 9.01 -1.44
C ARG A 53 -0.55 8.44 -2.59
N SER A 54 -1.07 7.23 -2.37
CA SER A 54 -2.16 6.73 -3.19
C SER A 54 -3.46 7.49 -2.93
N VAL A 55 -4.32 7.60 -3.94
CA VAL A 55 -5.66 8.20 -3.82
C VAL A 55 -6.47 7.62 -2.66
N SER A 56 -6.43 6.29 -2.47
CA SER A 56 -7.16 5.63 -1.37
C SER A 56 -6.59 5.98 0.00
N SER A 57 -5.26 6.08 0.14
CA SER A 57 -4.62 6.49 1.39
C SER A 57 -4.92 7.96 1.71
N TRP A 58 -4.90 8.81 0.69
CA TRP A 58 -5.20 10.23 0.82
C TRP A 58 -6.65 10.46 1.27
N ILE A 59 -7.63 9.81 0.60
CA ILE A 59 -9.05 9.91 0.97
C ILE A 59 -9.29 9.41 2.40
N ARG A 60 -8.72 8.27 2.80
CA ARG A 60 -8.89 7.74 4.16
C ARG A 60 -8.42 8.74 5.21
N ARG A 61 -7.23 9.32 5.01
CA ARG A 61 -6.68 10.34 5.91
C ARG A 61 -7.54 11.61 5.95
N ALA A 62 -8.06 12.06 4.81
CA ALA A 62 -8.95 13.21 4.76
C ALA A 62 -10.25 12.97 5.55
N VAL A 63 -10.84 11.78 5.41
CA VAL A 63 -12.03 11.38 6.18
C VAL A 63 -11.73 11.29 7.69
N GLU A 64 -10.63 10.67 8.08
CA GLU A 64 -10.19 10.60 9.48
C GLU A 64 -9.99 12.00 10.08
N HIS A 65 -9.38 12.93 9.33
CA HIS A 65 -9.19 14.31 9.76
C HIS A 65 -10.52 15.05 9.95
N GLU A 66 -11.46 14.91 9.03
CA GLU A 66 -12.77 15.57 9.10
C GLU A 66 -13.61 15.07 10.29
N LEU A 67 -13.61 13.76 10.53
CA LEU A 67 -14.27 13.15 11.68
C LEU A 67 -13.64 13.60 13.01
N GLY A 68 -12.31 13.74 13.06
CA GLY A 68 -11.61 14.24 14.24
C GLY A 68 -11.79 15.73 14.51
N ARG A 69 -12.04 16.54 13.47
CA ARG A 69 -12.36 17.98 13.61
C ARG A 69 -13.75 18.22 14.20
N SER A 70 -14.68 17.32 13.94
CA SER A 70 -16.08 17.43 14.33
C SER A 70 -16.37 16.89 15.74
N ALA A 71 -15.34 16.45 16.46
CA ALA A 71 -15.41 15.82 17.78
C ALA A 71 -15.00 16.78 18.91
#